data_AF-A0A1G9L917-F1
#
_entry.id   AF-A0A1G9L917-F1
#
_cell.length_a   1.000
_cell.length_b   1.000
_cell.length_c   1.000
_cell.angle_alpha   90.00
_cell.angle_beta   90.00
_cell.angle_gamma   90.00
#
_symmetry.space_group_name_H-M   'P 1'
#
loop_
_entity.id
_entity.type
_entity.pdbx_description
1 polymer ?
#
loop_
_entity_poly.entity_id
_entity_poly.type
_entity_poly.pdbx_seq_one_letter_code
_entity_poly.pdbx_strand_id
1 'polypeptide(L)' 'MEPQKRNRPNNLVLVLIALTALMIIIYGVLVMFFPAVFENMNTGEIQPVRPNE' A
#
# COMPACT_ATOMS: atom_id res chain seq x y z
N MET A 1 -7.14 -38.11 21.83
CA MET A 1 -7.33 -36.64 21.71
C MET A 1 -8.23 -36.42 20.51
N GLU A 2 -9.45 -35.91 20.73
CA GLU A 2 -10.34 -35.58 19.61
C GLU A 2 -9.74 -34.44 18.75
N PRO A 3 -9.96 -34.43 17.43
CA PRO A 3 -9.25 -33.52 16.54
C PRO A 3 -9.65 -32.08 16.83
N GLN A 4 -8.66 -31.25 17.23
CA GLN A 4 -8.86 -29.82 17.42
C GLN A 4 -9.31 -29.16 16.12
N LYS A 5 -10.39 -28.40 16.20
CA LYS A 5 -10.92 -27.54 15.14
C LYS A 5 -9.79 -26.70 14.54
N ARG A 6 -9.38 -27.00 13.30
CA ARG A 6 -8.29 -26.31 12.61
C ARG A 6 -8.61 -24.81 12.48
N ASN A 7 -7.71 -23.97 12.98
CA ASN A 7 -7.82 -22.51 12.90
C ASN A 7 -7.63 -22.08 11.43
N ARG A 8 -8.70 -22.12 10.64
CA ARG A 8 -8.67 -21.53 9.29
C ARG A 8 -8.81 -20.03 9.45
N PRO A 9 -7.94 -19.23 8.83
CA PRO A 9 -8.09 -17.78 8.84
C PRO A 9 -9.47 -17.43 8.29
N ASN A 10 -10.12 -16.46 8.94
CA ASN A 10 -11.43 -16.01 8.50
C ASN A 10 -11.32 -15.49 7.06
N ASN A 11 -12.30 -15.80 6.20
CA ASN A 11 -12.30 -15.37 4.80
C ASN A 11 -12.13 -13.85 4.68
N LEU A 12 -12.68 -13.10 5.64
CA LEU A 12 -12.53 -11.65 5.72
C LEU A 12 -11.06 -11.20 5.83
N VAL A 13 -10.25 -11.93 6.60
CA VAL A 13 -8.81 -11.64 6.75
C VAL A 13 -8.06 -11.93 5.46
N LEU A 14 -8.41 -13.03 4.77
CA LEU A 14 -7.81 -13.38 3.49
C LEU A 14 -8.11 -12.32 2.41
N VAL A 15 -9.35 -11.83 2.38
CA VAL A 15 -9.78 -10.77 1.45
C VAL A 15 -9.07 -9.45 1.74
N LEU A 16 -8.91 -9.07 3.03
CA LEU A 16 -8.15 -7.87 3.40
C LEU A 16 -6.71 -7.91 2.90
N ILE A 17 -6.02 -9.04 3.09
CA ILE A 17 -4.64 -9.22 2.62
C ILE A 17 -4.59 -9.14 1.08
N ALA A 18 -5.52 -9.79 0.40
CA ALA A 18 -5.60 -9.77 -1.06
C ALA A 18 -5.87 -8.36 -1.62
N LEU A 19 -6.75 -7.58 -0.98
CA LEU A 19 -7.02 -6.20 -1.38
C LEU A 19 -5.81 -5.29 -1.20
N THR A 20 -5.08 -5.43 -0.10
CA THR A 20 -3.84 -4.68 0.11
C THR A 20 -2.80 -5.02 -0.95
N ALA A 21 -2.59 -6.30 -1.24
CA ALA A 21 -1.68 -6.73 -2.29
C ALA A 21 -2.10 -6.20 -3.67
N LEU A 22 -3.41 -6.22 -3.97
CA LEU A 22 -3.96 -5.67 -5.20
C LEU A 22 -3.68 -4.17 -5.34
N MET A 23 -3.85 -3.39 -4.27
CA MET A 23 -3.55 -1.94 -4.28
C MET A 23 -2.07 -1.66 -4.59
N ILE A 24 -1.16 -2.47 -4.04
CA ILE A 24 0.29 -2.33 -4.31
C ILE A 24 0.59 -2.58 -5.79
N ILE A 25 -0.02 -3.62 -6.37
CA ILE A 25 0.15 -3.94 -7.79
C ILE A 25 -0.38 -2.80 -8.67
N ILE A 26 -1.58 -2.30 -8.37
CA ILE A 26 -2.20 -1.20 -9.11
C ILE A 26 -1.31 0.05 -9.04
N TYR A 27 -0.82 0.40 -7.85
CA TYR A 27 0.11 1.52 -7.68
C TYR A 27 1.36 1.34 -8.54
N GLY A 28 1.99 0.15 -8.54
CA GLY A 28 3.17 -0.13 -9.35
C GLY A 28 2.93 0.03 -10.85
N VAL A 29 1.79 -0.46 -11.35
CA VAL A 29 1.40 -0.28 -12.76
C VAL A 29 1.17 1.19 -13.07
N LEU A 30 0.44 1.92 -12.23
CA LEU A 30 0.15 3.34 -12.45
C LEU A 30 1.42 4.19 -12.46
N VAL A 31 2.37 3.95 -11.56
CA VAL A 31 3.65 4.67 -11.54
C VAL A 31 4.48 4.38 -12.79
N MET A 32 4.48 3.14 -13.27
CA MET A 32 5.25 2.74 -14.46
C MET A 32 4.70 3.34 -15.77
N PHE A 33 3.37 3.35 -15.95
CA PHE A 33 2.74 3.78 -17.20
C PHE A 33 2.19 5.22 -17.17
N PHE A 34 1.89 5.76 -15.99
CA PHE A 34 1.30 7.09 -15.79
C PHE A 34 2.08 7.92 -14.76
N PRO A 35 3.40 8.11 -14.93
CA PRO A 35 4.23 8.83 -13.96
C PRO A 35 3.74 10.28 -13.71
N ALA A 36 3.18 10.93 -14.73
CA ALA A 36 2.68 12.30 -14.65
C ALA A 36 1.56 12.51 -13.61
N VAL A 37 0.77 11.46 -13.30
CA VAL A 37 -0.30 11.53 -12.28
C VAL A 37 0.30 11.74 -10.88
N PHE A 38 1.56 11.35 -10.69
CA PHE A 38 2.25 11.35 -9.40
C PHE A 38 3.21 12.53 -9.23
N GLU A 39 3.38 13.41 -10.23
CA GLU A 39 4.33 14.53 -10.21
C GLU A 39 4.07 15.55 -9.09
N ASN A 40 2.81 15.72 -8.68
CA ASN A 40 2.42 16.66 -7.62
C ASN A 40 2.32 16.00 -6.24
N MET A 41 2.73 14.74 -6.09
CA MET A 41 2.77 14.11 -4.78
C MET A 41 3.97 14.62 -3.99
N ASN A 42 3.80 14.74 -2.67
CA ASN A 42 4.90 15.05 -1.78
C ASN A 42 5.99 13.98 -1.92
N THR A 43 7.14 14.36 -2.48
CA THR A 43 8.31 13.49 -2.67
C THR A 43 9.05 13.19 -1.36
N GLY A 44 8.64 13.82 -0.26
CA GLY A 44 9.34 13.73 1.02
C GLY A 44 10.65 14.51 1.03
N GLU A 45 10.95 15.28 -0.02
CA GLU A 45 12.06 16.22 0.02
C GLU A 45 11.75 17.29 1.06
N ILE A 46 12.58 17.29 2.11
CA ILE A 46 12.54 18.30 3.16
C ILE A 46 12.93 19.60 2.48
N GLN A 47 11.94 20.45 2.17
CA GLN A 47 12.24 21.79 1.70
C GLN A 47 13.19 22.41 2.73
N PRO A 48 14.37 22.92 2.31
CA PRO A 48 15.28 23.55 3.25
C PRO A 48 14.48 24.63 3.98
N VAL A 49 14.39 24.50 5.31
CA VAL A 49 13.77 25.53 6.14
C VAL A 49 14.49 26.82 5.79
N ARG A 50 13.79 27.74 5.12
CA ARG A 50 14.36 29.04 4.75
C ARG A 50 14.73 29.69 6.09
N PRO A 51 16.02 29.94 6.38
CA PRO A 51 16.37 30.60 7.62
C PRO A 51 15.91 32.05 7.48
N ASN A 52 14.78 32.36 8.11
CA ASN A 52 14.32 33.67 8.56
C ASN A 52 14.29 34.80 7.50
N GLU A 53 13.09 35.18 7.06
CA GLU A 53 12.77 36.61 6.89
C GLU A 53 12.64 37.27 8.27
#